data_AF-A0A1C7P2Q4-F1
#
_entry.id   AF-A0A1C7P2Q4-F1
#
_cell.length_a   1.000
_cell.length_b   1.000
_cell.length_c   1.000
_cell.angle_alpha   90.00
_cell.angle_beta   90.00
_cell.angle_gamma   90.00
#
_symmetry.space_group_name_H-M   'P 1'
#
loop_
_entity.id
_entity.type
_entity.pdbx_description
1 polymer ?
#
loop_
_entity_poly.entity_id
_entity_poly.type
_entity_poly.pdbx_seq_one_letter_code
_entity_poly.pdbx_strand_id
1 'polypeptide(L)' 'MTGDVVNLRQFRKQKARTEKDKAAEQNRISFGRTKTEKQLTRTLNDKASKALDQGKRETPPDVPADGD' A
#
# COMPACT_ATOMS: atom_id res chain seq x y z
N MET A 1 52.67 1.03 14.27
CA MET A 1 51.63 1.87 13.64
C MET A 1 50.63 0.91 13.02
N THR A 2 49.57 0.58 13.76
CA THR A 2 48.57 -0.43 13.40
C THR A 2 47.64 0.17 12.35
N GLY A 3 47.74 -0.28 11.10
CA GLY A 3 46.86 0.18 10.03
C GLY A 3 45.44 -0.31 10.27
N ASP A 4 44.50 0.62 10.44
CA ASP A 4 43.07 0.29 10.56
C ASP A 4 42.58 -0.37 9.26
N VAL A 5 42.33 -1.67 9.32
CA VAL A 5 41.74 -2.43 8.22
C VAL A 5 40.26 -2.10 8.13
N VAL A 6 39.94 -1.03 7.40
CA VAL A 6 38.55 -0.66 7.13
C VAL A 6 37.88 -1.67 6.21
N ASN A 7 36.82 -2.31 6.72
CA ASN A 7 36.05 -3.28 5.96
C ASN A 7 35.18 -2.57 4.90
N LEU A 8 35.71 -2.46 3.69
CA LEU A 8 35.02 -1.85 2.55
C LEU A 8 33.66 -2.48 2.24
N ARG A 9 33.43 -3.76 2.55
CA ARG A 9 32.11 -4.40 2.33
C ARG A 9 31.05 -3.81 3.26
N GLN A 10 31.39 -3.61 4.52
CA GLN A 10 30.48 -3.02 5.51
C GLN A 10 30.17 -1.57 5.14
N PHE A 11 31.19 -0.80 4.75
CA PHE A 11 31.01 0.57 4.29
C PHE A 11 30.09 0.68 3.07
N ARG A 12 30.29 -0.16 2.04
CA ARG A 12 29.40 -0.21 0.86
C ARG A 12 27.97 -0.59 1.25
N LYS A 13 27.81 -1.56 2.15
CA LYS A 13 26.49 -1.97 2.65
C LYS A 13 25.79 -0.84 3.40
N GLN A 14 26.52 -0.10 4.22
CA GLN A 14 25.97 1.03 4.95
C GLN A 14 25.59 2.16 4.00
N LYS A 15 26.44 2.50 3.02
CA LYS A 15 26.12 3.47 1.97
C LYS A 15 24.84 3.08 1.22
N ALA A 16 24.72 1.83 0.78
CA ALA A 16 23.52 1.33 0.09
C ALA A 16 22.25 1.39 0.97
N ARG A 17 22.37 1.19 2.29
CA ARG A 17 21.24 1.38 3.22
C ARG A 17 20.84 2.85 3.29
N THR A 18 21.80 3.75 3.49
CA THR A 18 21.53 5.19 3.58
C THR A 18 20.92 5.77 2.29
N GLU A 19 21.34 5.29 1.13
CA GLU A 19 20.76 5.71 -0.16
C GLU A 19 19.30 5.25 -0.30
N LYS A 20 18.99 4.03 0.15
CA LYS A 20 17.61 3.52 0.19
C LYS A 20 16.74 4.30 1.15
N ASP A 21 17.26 4.68 2.31
CA ASP A 21 16.52 5.46 3.30
C ASP A 21 16.20 6.87 2.77
N LYS A 22 17.16 7.52 2.11
CA LYS A 22 16.94 8.82 1.44
C LYS A 22 15.91 8.73 0.33
N ALA A 23 15.99 7.70 -0.51
CA ALA A 23 14.98 7.46 -1.55
C ALA A 23 13.59 7.21 -0.95
N ALA A 24 13.52 6.48 0.16
CA ALA A 24 12.26 6.26 0.88
C ALA A 24 11.70 7.57 1.45
N GLU A 25 12.54 8.44 2.02
CA GLU A 25 12.15 9.76 2.50
C GLU A 25 11.65 10.66 1.37
N GLN A 26 12.37 10.72 0.25
CA GLN A 26 11.92 11.45 -0.93
C GLN A 26 10.61 10.91 -1.47
N ASN A 27 10.42 9.59 -1.49
CA ASN A 27 9.15 8.98 -1.88
C ASN A 27 8.00 9.31 -0.92
N ARG A 28 8.27 9.46 0.39
CA ARG A 28 7.26 9.94 1.37
C ARG A 28 6.86 11.38 1.07
N ILE A 29 7.82 12.25 0.75
CA ILE A 29 7.56 13.64 0.41
C ILE A 29 6.80 13.74 -0.92
N SER A 30 7.29 13.09 -1.98
CA SER A 30 6.73 13.20 -3.34
C SER A 30 5.36 12.54 -3.49
N PHE A 31 5.14 11.40 -2.83
CA PHE A 31 3.91 10.63 -3.02
C PHE A 31 2.94 10.71 -1.83
N GLY A 32 3.34 11.33 -0.71
CA GLY A 32 2.51 11.62 0.47
C GLY A 32 2.00 10.41 1.26
N ARG A 33 2.03 9.20 0.67
CA ARG A 33 1.62 7.94 1.31
C ARG A 33 2.60 6.83 0.96
N THR A 34 3.01 6.08 1.97
CA THR A 34 3.83 4.88 1.84
C THR A 34 3.04 3.73 1.19
N LYS A 35 3.76 2.74 0.65
CA LYS A 35 3.13 1.54 0.04
C LYS A 35 2.24 0.79 1.05
N THR A 36 2.66 0.72 2.30
CA THR A 36 1.92 0.07 3.39
C THR A 36 0.62 0.78 3.70
N GLU A 37 0.62 2.11 3.77
CA GLU A 37 -0.59 2.91 3.97
C GLU A 37 -1.55 2.78 2.79
N LYS A 38 -1.04 2.86 1.56
CA LYS A 38 -1.86 2.63 0.35
C LYS A 38 -2.51 1.25 0.38
N GLN A 39 -1.75 0.21 0.73
CA GLN A 39 -2.28 -1.14 0.83
C GLN A 39 -3.35 -1.26 1.92
N LEU A 40 -3.12 -0.69 3.10
CA LEU A 40 -4.10 -0.67 4.18
C LEU A 40 -5.40 0.04 3.76
N THR A 41 -5.31 1.21 3.12
CA THR A 41 -6.50 1.91 2.64
C THR A 41 -7.26 1.11 1.58
N ARG A 42 -6.53 0.42 0.69
CA ARG A 42 -7.14 -0.45 -0.31
C ARG A 42 -7.86 -1.63 0.32
N THR A 43 -7.24 -2.33 1.28
CA THR A 43 -7.89 -3.47 1.93
C THR A 43 -9.11 -3.05 2.75
N LEU A 44 -9.08 -1.89 3.40
CA LEU A 44 -10.24 -1.34 4.11
C LEU A 44 -11.38 -1.00 3.14
N ASN A 45 -11.07 -0.34 2.01
CA ASN A 45 -12.07 -0.03 0.98
C ASN A 45 -12.66 -1.30 0.36
N ASP A 46 -11.82 -2.28 0.02
CA ASP A 46 -12.26 -3.56 -0.54
C ASP A 46 -13.14 -4.35 0.46
N LYS A 47 -12.87 -4.24 1.76
CA LYS A 47 -13.72 -4.83 2.81
C LYS A 47 -15.06 -4.10 2.90
N ALA A 48 -15.05 -2.77 2.85
CA ALA A 48 -16.25 -1.95 2.89
C ALA A 48 -17.14 -2.22 1.68
N SER A 49 -16.58 -2.29 0.46
CA SER A 49 -17.34 -2.60 -0.75
C SER A 49 -17.98 -3.98 -0.67
N LYS A 50 -17.21 -5.00 -0.26
CA LYS A 50 -17.75 -6.37 -0.09
C LYS A 50 -18.86 -6.45 0.94
N ALA A 51 -18.77 -5.70 2.04
CA ALA A 51 -19.83 -5.66 3.04
C ALA A 51 -21.11 -5.02 2.49
N LEU A 52 -20.99 -3.96 1.70
CA LEU A 52 -22.13 -3.33 1.02
C LEU A 52 -22.76 -4.26 -0.03
N ASP A 53 -21.94 -4.95 -0.81
CA ASP A 53 -22.39 -5.91 -1.82
C ASP A 53 -23.13 -7.09 -1.17
N GLN A 54 -22.63 -7.63 -0.06
CA GLN A 54 -23.30 -8.68 0.70
C GLN A 54 -24.61 -8.23 1.34
N GLY A 55 -24.71 -6.96 1.71
CA GLY A 55 -25.92 -6.36 2.26
C GLY A 55 -26.96 -6.00 1.19
N LYS A 56 -26.58 -6.00 -0.09
CA LYS A 56 -27.46 -5.66 -1.21
C LYS A 56 -28.45 -6.80 -1.42
N ARG A 57 -29.67 -6.63 -0.92
CA ARG A 57 -30.81 -7.47 -1.27
C ARG A 57 -31.22 -7.11 -2.69
N GLU A 58 -31.18 -8.06 -3.60
CA GLU A 58 -31.82 -7.90 -4.91
C GLU A 58 -33.30 -7.67 -4.67
N THR A 59 -33.76 -6.43 -4.86
CA THR A 59 -35.19 -6.17 -5.01
C THR A 59 -35.62 -6.91 -6.27
N PRO A 60 -36.64 -7.78 -6.20
CA PRO A 60 -37.13 -8.45 -7.39
C PRO A 60 -37.46 -7.39 -8.44
N PRO A 61 -37.16 -7.65 -9.73
CA PRO A 61 -37.52 -6.72 -10.79
C PRO A 61 -39.02 -6.47 -10.66
N ASP A 62 -39.38 -5.20 -10.59
CA ASP A 62 -40.77 -4.73 -10.64
C ASP A 62 -41.32 -5.17 -12.01
N VAL A 63 -41.91 -6.35 -12.06
CA VAL A 63 -42.61 -6.84 -13.24
C VAL A 63 -43.94 -6.11 -13.23
N PRO A 64 -44.21 -5.18 -14.17
CA PRO A 64 -45.53 -4.58 -14.26
C PRO A 64 -46.49 -5.73 -14.60
N ALA A 65 -47.42 -5.99 -13.68
CA ALA A 65 -48.50 -6.91 -13.90
C ALA A 65 -49.49 -6.26 -14.89
N ASP A 66 -49.18 -6.34 -16.18
CA ASP A 66 -50.17 -6.14 -17.23
C ASP A 66 -51.05 -7.40 -17.25
N GLY A 67 -52.12 -7.34 -16.44
CA GLY A 67 -53.22 -8.30 -16.46
C GLY A 67 -54.24 -7.94 -17.53
N ASP A 68 -54.67 -8.99 -18.25
CA ASP A 68 -55.88 -9.18 -19.08
C ASP A 68 -56.49 -7.99 -19.86
#